data_AF-A0A8T6IFV6-F1
#
_entry.id   AF-A0A8T6IFV6-F1
#
_cell.length_a   1.000
_cell.length_b   1.000
_cell.length_c   1.000
_cell.angle_alpha   90.00
_cell.angle_beta   90.00
_cell.angle_gamma   90.00
#
_symmetry.space_group_name_H-M   'P 1'
#
loop_
_entity.id
_entity.type
_entity.pdbx_description
1 polymer ?
#
loop_
_entity_poly.entity_id
_entity_poly.type
_entity_poly.pdbx_seq_one_letter_code
_entity_poly.pdbx_strand_id
1 'polypeptide(L)'
;MSDHAGRLAGWTGDFADEINDQLALAATDAQVYRAAARVEARIECLLDDWDEVRSVKPHPPDERGWKLLVGTYRDLAEQVQGWLDEMLEILEDPAAAVERRGLADEETATITVSLTILPPPQAKPLSRWVRERARVSRRATGGLSLFAALLAGIGLGWLFGGDDD
;
A
#
# COMPACT_ATOMS: atom_id res chain seq x y z
N MET A 1 -11.59 0.09 -12.86
CA MET A 1 -11.73 0.25 -11.38
C MET A 1 -11.89 -1.05 -10.60
N SER A 2 -12.59 -2.07 -11.11
CA SER A 2 -12.74 -3.36 -10.41
C SER A 2 -11.41 -4.11 -10.24
N ASP A 3 -10.52 -3.96 -11.21
CA ASP A 3 -9.17 -4.54 -11.23
C ASP A 3 -8.23 -3.87 -10.21
N HIS A 4 -8.31 -2.54 -10.10
CA HIS A 4 -7.52 -1.70 -9.19
C HIS A 4 -7.66 -2.05 -7.72
N ALA A 5 -8.89 -2.29 -7.25
CA ALA A 5 -9.10 -2.61 -5.84
C ALA A 5 -8.54 -4.01 -5.47
N GLY A 6 -8.51 -4.95 -6.42
CA GLY A 6 -7.84 -6.24 -6.25
C GLY A 6 -6.31 -6.10 -6.27
N ARG A 7 -5.78 -5.29 -7.20
CA ARG A 7 -4.36 -4.95 -7.24
C ARG A 7 -3.88 -4.23 -5.99
N LEU A 8 -4.66 -3.29 -5.46
CA LEU A 8 -4.35 -2.57 -4.22
C LEU A 8 -4.25 -3.52 -3.01
N ALA A 9 -5.18 -4.49 -2.88
CA ALA A 9 -5.15 -5.45 -1.77
C ALA A 9 -3.95 -6.41 -1.86
N GLY A 10 -3.62 -6.89 -3.08
CA GLY A 10 -2.40 -7.67 -3.30
C GLY A 10 -1.12 -6.84 -3.18
N TRP A 11 -1.19 -5.53 -3.46
CA TRP A 11 -0.08 -4.62 -3.26
C TRP A 11 0.24 -4.49 -1.77
N THR A 12 -0.73 -4.17 -0.91
CA THR A 12 -0.41 -3.82 0.48
C THR A 12 0.09 -4.97 1.36
N GLY A 13 -0.40 -6.19 1.15
CA GLY A 13 0.01 -7.35 1.95
C GLY A 13 1.38 -7.88 1.53
N ASP A 14 1.58 -8.08 0.23
CA ASP A 14 2.80 -8.72 -0.28
C ASP A 14 3.96 -7.71 -0.41
N PHE A 15 3.69 -6.41 -0.58
CA PHE A 15 4.74 -5.42 -0.88
C PHE A 15 5.71 -5.18 0.28
N ALA A 16 5.21 -4.96 1.48
CA ALA A 16 6.06 -4.70 2.64
C ALA A 16 6.91 -5.93 2.95
N ASP A 17 6.29 -7.11 2.98
CA ASP A 17 6.97 -8.38 3.26
C ASP A 17 7.99 -8.71 2.16
N GLU A 18 7.64 -8.56 0.88
CA GLU A 18 8.54 -8.80 -0.24
C GLU A 18 9.72 -7.84 -0.24
N ILE A 19 9.51 -6.55 0.02
CA ILE A 19 10.60 -5.56 0.12
C ILE A 19 11.51 -5.88 1.30
N ASN A 20 10.94 -6.16 2.47
CA ASN A 20 11.70 -6.46 3.67
C ASN A 20 12.53 -7.74 3.49
N ASP A 21 11.96 -8.79 2.89
CA ASP A 21 12.67 -10.04 2.55
C ASP A 21 13.81 -9.79 1.55
N GLN A 22 13.57 -8.96 0.52
CA GLN A 22 14.59 -8.66 -0.49
C GLN A 22 15.76 -7.87 0.08
N LEU A 23 15.49 -6.91 0.98
CA LEU A 23 16.52 -6.14 1.67
C LEU A 23 17.29 -7.00 2.68
N ALA A 24 16.61 -7.90 3.40
CA ALA A 24 17.26 -8.80 4.36
C ALA A 24 18.24 -9.79 3.69
N LEU A 25 18.02 -10.15 2.43
CA LEU A 25 18.85 -11.10 1.69
C LEU A 25 20.00 -10.44 0.89
N ALA A 26 20.06 -9.10 0.85
CA ALA A 26 21.06 -8.39 0.07
C ALA A 26 22.38 -8.27 0.85
N ALA A 27 23.37 -9.10 0.50
CA ALA A 27 24.69 -9.12 1.14
C ALA A 27 25.83 -8.62 0.23
N THR A 28 25.53 -8.28 -1.02
CA THR A 28 26.49 -7.82 -2.03
C THR A 28 25.91 -6.67 -2.83
N ASP A 29 26.77 -5.80 -3.39
CA ASP A 29 26.34 -4.67 -4.23
C ASP A 29 25.39 -5.11 -5.36
N ALA A 30 25.69 -6.24 -6.02
CA ALA A 30 24.84 -6.78 -7.07
C ALA A 30 23.44 -7.20 -6.57
N GLN A 31 23.32 -7.68 -5.33
CA GLN A 31 22.03 -7.98 -4.71
C GLN A 31 21.32 -6.69 -4.29
N VAL A 32 22.04 -5.69 -3.78
CA VAL A 32 21.48 -4.37 -3.44
C VAL A 32 20.89 -3.70 -4.68
N TYR A 33 21.62 -3.66 -5.81
CA TYR A 33 21.09 -3.10 -7.06
C TYR A 33 19.87 -3.85 -7.58
N ARG A 34 19.83 -5.18 -7.46
CA ARG A 34 18.65 -5.96 -7.85
C ARG A 34 17.46 -5.71 -6.93
N ALA A 35 17.68 -5.59 -5.63
CA ALA A 35 16.64 -5.25 -4.67
C ALA A 35 16.09 -3.84 -4.98
N ALA A 36 16.97 -2.86 -5.19
CA ALA A 36 16.58 -1.50 -5.56
C ALA A 36 15.75 -1.46 -6.87
N ALA A 37 16.18 -2.16 -7.92
CA ALA A 37 15.44 -2.22 -9.18
C ALA A 37 14.04 -2.87 -9.05
N ARG A 38 13.88 -3.83 -8.13
CA ARG A 38 12.56 -4.45 -7.86
C ARG A 38 11.66 -3.53 -7.06
N VAL A 39 12.20 -2.85 -6.05
CA VAL A 39 11.50 -1.81 -5.30
C VAL A 39 11.00 -0.74 -6.28
N GLU A 40 11.87 -0.24 -7.15
CA GLU A 40 11.55 0.76 -8.19
C GLU A 40 10.40 0.29 -9.08
N ALA A 41 10.51 -0.89 -9.72
CA ALA A 41 9.47 -1.43 -10.59
C ALA A 41 8.11 -1.57 -9.89
N ARG A 42 8.12 -1.84 -8.58
CA ARG A 42 6.91 -2.05 -7.80
C ARG A 42 6.27 -0.73 -7.34
N ILE A 43 7.08 0.30 -7.12
CA ILE A 43 6.62 1.68 -6.93
C ILE A 43 6.05 2.24 -8.23
N GLU A 44 6.70 1.99 -9.38
CA GLU A 44 6.16 2.37 -10.70
C GLU A 44 4.77 1.78 -10.91
N CYS A 45 4.59 0.49 -10.62
CA CYS A 45 3.27 -0.15 -10.69
C CYS A 45 2.22 0.52 -9.79
N LEU A 46 2.59 0.98 -8.59
CA LEU A 46 1.67 1.72 -7.70
C LEU A 46 1.24 3.04 -8.34
N LEU A 47 2.21 3.78 -8.89
CA LEU A 47 1.98 5.09 -9.49
C LEU A 47 1.14 4.98 -10.76
N ASP A 48 1.40 3.97 -11.59
CA ASP A 48 0.60 3.67 -12.79
C ASP A 48 -0.86 3.35 -12.43
N ASP A 49 -1.09 2.51 -11.42
CA ASP A 49 -2.43 2.19 -10.93
C ASP A 49 -3.13 3.43 -10.37
N TRP A 50 -2.41 4.26 -9.61
CA TRP A 50 -2.94 5.51 -9.07
C TRP A 50 -3.34 6.48 -10.19
N ASP A 51 -2.51 6.64 -11.20
CA ASP A 51 -2.77 7.49 -12.36
C ASP A 51 -3.96 6.99 -13.17
N GLU A 52 -4.06 5.68 -13.39
CA GLU A 52 -5.21 5.07 -14.05
C GLU A 52 -6.49 5.37 -13.27
N VAL A 53 -6.52 5.16 -11.94
CA VAL A 53 -7.69 5.47 -11.10
C VAL A 53 -8.05 6.95 -11.13
N ARG A 54 -7.05 7.84 -11.07
CA ARG A 54 -7.25 9.29 -11.09
C ARG A 54 -7.79 9.80 -12.42
N SER A 55 -7.47 9.12 -13.52
CA SER A 55 -7.97 9.46 -14.86
C SER A 55 -9.45 9.12 -15.08
N VAL A 56 -10.03 8.23 -14.26
CA VAL A 56 -11.43 7.83 -14.38
C VAL A 56 -12.35 8.98 -13.97
N LYS A 57 -13.30 9.33 -14.85
CA LYS A 57 -14.41 10.23 -14.50
C LYS A 57 -15.54 9.41 -13.86
N PRO A 58 -15.77 9.49 -12.53
CA PRO A 58 -16.77 8.68 -11.89
C PRO A 58 -18.18 9.11 -12.30
N HIS A 59 -19.09 8.14 -12.43
CA HIS A 59 -20.52 8.42 -12.48
C HIS A 59 -20.96 8.98 -11.10
N PRO A 60 -21.92 9.92 -10.99
CA PRO A 60 -22.25 10.58 -9.72
C PRO A 60 -22.52 9.66 -8.51
N PRO A 61 -23.18 8.50 -8.66
CA PRO A 61 -23.32 7.53 -7.57
C PRO A 61 -21.98 6.99 -7.04
N ASP A 62 -20.98 6.90 -7.90
CA ASP A 62 -19.69 6.26 -7.60
C ASP A 62 -18.60 7.26 -7.18
N GLU A 63 -18.88 8.56 -7.25
CA GLU A 63 -17.94 9.63 -6.89
C GLU A 63 -17.36 9.47 -5.48
N ARG A 64 -18.20 9.03 -4.52
CA ARG A 64 -17.76 8.77 -3.15
C ARG A 64 -16.76 7.60 -3.09
N GLY A 65 -17.03 6.51 -3.79
CA GLY A 65 -16.13 5.34 -3.82
C GLY A 65 -14.82 5.66 -4.51
N TRP A 66 -14.89 6.41 -5.61
CA TRP A 66 -13.71 6.90 -6.33
C TRP A 66 -12.83 7.81 -5.47
N LYS A 67 -13.39 8.80 -4.76
CA LYS A 67 -12.62 9.66 -3.84
C LYS A 67 -11.91 8.87 -2.74
N LEU A 68 -12.60 7.86 -2.19
CA LEU A 68 -12.02 7.00 -1.16
C LEU A 68 -10.87 6.16 -1.71
N LEU A 69 -11.02 5.60 -2.91
CA LEU A 69 -9.97 4.83 -3.58
C LEU A 69 -8.75 5.69 -3.92
N VAL A 70 -8.95 6.88 -4.51
CA VAL A 70 -7.86 7.83 -4.78
C VAL A 70 -7.14 8.25 -3.50
N GLY A 71 -7.89 8.50 -2.42
CA GLY A 71 -7.31 8.79 -1.11
C GLY A 71 -6.47 7.65 -0.58
N THR A 72 -6.91 6.40 -0.76
CA THR A 72 -6.14 5.22 -0.36
C THR A 72 -4.81 5.10 -1.12
N TYR A 73 -4.80 5.29 -2.44
CA TYR A 73 -3.55 5.29 -3.22
C TYR A 73 -2.61 6.43 -2.82
N ARG A 74 -3.17 7.61 -2.55
CA ARG A 74 -2.39 8.76 -2.10
C ARG A 74 -1.70 8.48 -0.77
N ASP A 75 -2.45 8.04 0.24
CA ASP A 75 -1.90 7.77 1.57
C ASP A 75 -0.87 6.64 1.54
N LEU A 76 -1.01 5.71 0.59
CA LEU A 76 -0.05 4.65 0.35
C LEU A 76 1.26 5.19 -0.25
N ALA A 77 1.16 6.05 -1.26
CA ALA A 77 2.31 6.71 -1.86
C ALA A 77 3.05 7.60 -0.85
N GLU A 78 2.32 8.33 0.01
CA GLU A 78 2.91 9.14 1.08
C GLU A 78 3.68 8.29 2.11
N GLN A 79 3.19 7.09 2.44
CA GLN A 79 3.91 6.16 3.33
C GLN A 79 5.18 5.61 2.70
N VAL A 80 5.14 5.23 1.41
CA VAL A 80 6.33 4.78 0.67
C VAL A 80 7.35 5.90 0.56
N GLN A 81 6.90 7.12 0.27
CA GLN A 81 7.77 8.28 0.21
C GLN A 81 8.47 8.51 1.55
N GLY A 82 7.73 8.50 2.67
CA GLY A 82 8.32 8.68 3.99
C GLY A 82 9.37 7.61 4.33
N TRP A 83 9.13 6.36 3.90
CA TRP A 83 10.11 5.28 4.04
C TRP A 83 11.37 5.49 3.17
N LEU A 84 11.21 5.95 1.92
CA LEU A 84 12.35 6.28 1.06
C LEU A 84 13.17 7.46 1.62
N ASP A 85 12.50 8.48 2.13
CA ASP A 85 13.15 9.64 2.75
C ASP A 85 13.98 9.20 3.98
N GLU A 86 13.44 8.30 4.81
CA GLU A 86 14.18 7.71 5.93
C GLU A 86 15.42 6.93 5.46
N MET A 87 15.29 6.10 4.41
CA MET A 87 16.43 5.40 3.83
C MET A 87 17.52 6.35 3.33
N LEU A 88 17.13 7.40 2.60
CA LEU A 88 18.08 8.37 2.05
C LEU A 88 18.79 9.14 3.16
N GLU A 89 18.07 9.55 4.20
CA GLU A 89 18.65 10.24 5.35
C GLU A 89 19.70 9.38 6.06
N ILE A 90 19.43 8.07 6.21
CA ILE A 90 20.37 7.12 6.81
C ILE A 90 21.62 6.93 5.94
N LEU A 91 21.46 6.90 4.61
CA LEU A 91 22.58 6.76 3.69
C LEU A 91 23.43 8.03 3.59
N GLU A 92 22.80 9.20 3.72
CA GLU A 92 23.48 10.50 3.67
C GLU A 92 24.32 10.75 4.93
N ASP A 93 23.78 10.46 6.12
CA ASP A 93 24.51 10.57 7.38
C ASP A 93 24.24 9.35 8.30
N PRO A 94 24.97 8.25 8.09
CA PRO A 94 24.84 7.05 8.92
C PRO A 94 25.14 7.32 10.39
N ALA A 95 26.08 8.22 10.70
CA ALA A 95 26.48 8.52 12.08
C ALA A 95 25.37 9.25 12.83
N ALA A 96 24.76 10.28 12.22
CA ALA A 96 23.61 10.97 12.80
C ALA A 96 22.39 10.04 12.90
N ALA A 97 22.23 9.08 11.98
CA ALA A 97 21.18 8.07 12.08
C ALA A 97 21.37 7.12 13.26
N VAL A 98 22.60 6.64 13.51
CA VAL A 98 22.96 5.83 14.70
C VAL A 98 22.67 6.62 15.98
N GLU A 99 23.08 7.89 16.04
CA GLU A 99 22.88 8.74 17.22
C GLU A 99 21.40 8.99 17.52
N ARG A 100 20.60 9.40 16.52
CA ARG A 100 19.16 9.62 16.67
C ARG A 100 18.40 8.38 17.14
N ARG A 101 18.91 7.19 16.80
CA ARG A 101 18.34 5.89 17.17
C ARG A 101 18.87 5.36 18.50
N GLY A 102 19.78 6.08 19.17
CA GLY A 102 20.33 5.69 20.46
C GLY A 102 21.28 4.49 20.39
N LEU A 103 21.88 4.23 19.23
CA LEU A 103 22.78 3.09 18.96
C LEU A 103 24.27 3.49 19.02
N ALA A 104 24.57 4.70 19.49
CA ALA A 104 25.92 5.30 19.44
C ALA A 104 27.00 4.52 20.21
N ASP A 105 26.61 3.71 21.20
CA ASP A 105 27.53 2.93 22.01
C ASP A 105 27.81 1.53 21.43
N GLU A 106 27.21 1.16 20.29
CA GLU A 106 27.43 -0.14 19.65
C GLU A 106 28.65 -0.12 18.72
N GLU A 107 29.61 -1.03 18.97
CA GLU A 107 30.81 -1.21 18.13
C GLU A 107 30.45 -1.65 16.69
N THR A 108 29.26 -2.21 16.49
CA THR A 108 28.69 -2.52 15.16
C THR A 108 27.18 -2.30 15.18
N ALA A 109 26.77 -1.02 15.10
CA ALA A 109 25.36 -0.67 15.02
C ALA A 109 24.74 -1.17 13.69
N THR A 110 23.72 -2.01 13.78
CA THR A 110 22.91 -2.40 12.62
C THR A 110 21.66 -1.54 12.55
N ILE A 111 21.52 -0.75 11.48
CA ILE A 111 20.33 0.07 11.25
C ILE A 111 19.36 -0.71 10.37
N THR A 112 18.27 -1.19 10.97
CA THR A 112 17.17 -1.79 10.22
C THR A 112 16.19 -0.72 9.76
N VAL A 113 15.91 -0.67 8.46
CA VAL A 113 14.86 0.18 7.87
C VAL A 113 13.81 -0.74 7.28
N SER A 114 12.64 -0.79 7.91
CA SER A 114 11.56 -1.70 7.51
C SER A 114 10.43 -0.88 6.92
N LEU A 115 9.93 -1.27 5.75
CA LEU A 115 8.70 -0.67 5.26
C LEU A 115 7.52 -1.24 6.07
N THR A 116 6.79 -0.37 6.75
CA THR A 116 5.54 -0.72 7.45
C THR A 116 4.40 0.05 6.82
N ILE A 117 3.48 -0.66 6.17
CA ILE A 117 2.27 -0.05 5.60
C ILE A 117 1.16 -0.07 6.66
N LEU A 118 0.72 1.11 7.07
CA LEU A 118 -0.40 1.32 7.97
C LEU A 118 -1.71 1.39 7.18
N PRO A 119 -2.82 0.88 7.74
CA PRO A 119 -4.13 1.00 7.12
C PRO A 119 -4.49 2.48 6.90
N PRO A 120 -4.75 2.90 5.65
CA PRO A 120 -5.04 4.30 5.37
C PRO A 120 -6.40 4.70 5.96
N PRO A 121 -6.60 5.95 6.41
CA PRO A 121 -7.86 6.40 7.01
C PRO A 121 -9.10 6.17 6.14
N GLN A 122 -8.96 6.09 4.82
CA GLN A 122 -10.05 5.83 3.87
C GLN A 122 -10.43 4.34 3.80
N ALA A 123 -9.64 3.44 4.39
CA ALA A 123 -9.86 1.99 4.46
C ALA A 123 -11.26 1.63 4.98
N LYS A 124 -11.59 2.10 6.19
CA LYS A 124 -12.88 1.82 6.85
C LYS A 124 -14.07 2.42 6.08
N PRO A 125 -14.03 3.70 5.65
CA PRO A 125 -15.07 4.26 4.79
C PRO A 125 -15.24 3.53 3.45
N LEU A 126 -14.14 3.14 2.80
CA LEU A 126 -14.16 2.43 1.50
C LEU A 126 -14.85 1.07 1.65
N SER A 127 -14.49 0.30 2.68
CA SER A 127 -15.17 -0.95 3.06
C SER A 127 -16.67 -0.78 3.27
N ARG A 128 -17.05 0.27 3.99
CA ARG A 128 -18.45 0.55 4.27
C ARG A 128 -19.19 0.86 2.97
N TRP A 129 -18.61 1.70 2.12
CA TRP A 129 -19.18 2.06 0.83
C TRP A 129 -19.35 0.83 -0.08
N VAL A 130 -18.35 -0.05 -0.15
CA VAL A 130 -18.41 -1.34 -0.85
C VAL A 130 -19.57 -2.19 -0.33
N ARG A 131 -19.68 -2.35 0.99
CA ARG A 131 -20.75 -3.14 1.63
C ARG A 131 -22.14 -2.55 1.38
N GLU A 132 -22.28 -1.23 1.44
CA GLU A 132 -23.53 -0.51 1.13
C GLU A 132 -23.95 -0.81 -0.31
N ARG A 133 -23.02 -0.72 -1.28
CA ARG A 133 -23.27 -1.00 -2.69
C ARG A 133 -23.62 -2.46 -2.96
N ALA A 134 -22.94 -3.41 -2.32
CA ALA A 134 -23.22 -4.84 -2.43
C ALA A 134 -24.58 -5.27 -1.84
N ARG A 135 -25.15 -4.47 -0.93
CA ARG A 135 -26.51 -4.69 -0.38
C ARG A 135 -27.59 -4.10 -1.28
N VAL A 136 -27.31 -2.96 -1.91
CA VAL A 136 -28.24 -2.33 -2.87
C VAL A 136 -28.37 -3.18 -4.15
N SER A 137 -27.28 -3.75 -4.65
CA SER A 137 -27.30 -4.61 -5.84
C SER A 137 -28.07 -5.93 -5.64
N ARG A 138 -28.09 -6.49 -4.42
CA ARG A 138 -28.84 -7.72 -4.10
C ARG A 138 -30.36 -7.55 -4.07
N ARG A 139 -30.87 -6.32 -3.94
CA ARG A 139 -32.32 -6.03 -3.96
C ARG A 139 -32.86 -5.71 -5.36
N ALA A 140 -31.99 -5.44 -6.33
CA ALA A 140 -32.36 -5.14 -7.71
C ALA A 140 -32.09 -6.36 -8.60
N THR A 141 -33.07 -7.24 -8.75
CA THR A 141 -33.11 -8.26 -9.80
C THR A 141 -33.02 -7.56 -11.16
N GLY A 142 -31.88 -7.67 -11.87
CA GLY A 142 -31.80 -7.34 -13.30
C GLY A 142 -30.58 -6.57 -13.81
N GLY A 143 -29.60 -6.21 -12.97
CA GLY A 143 -28.41 -5.51 -13.46
C GLY A 143 -27.28 -5.53 -12.46
N LEU A 144 -26.46 -6.58 -12.50
CA LEU A 144 -25.22 -6.65 -11.73
C LEU A 144 -24.30 -5.51 -12.20
N SER A 145 -24.22 -4.44 -11.42
CA SER A 145 -23.03 -3.59 -11.46
C SER A 145 -21.87 -4.46 -10.96
N LEU A 146 -21.07 -4.99 -11.89
CA LEU A 146 -19.88 -5.81 -11.67
C LEU A 146 -18.96 -5.25 -10.56
N PHE A 147 -19.01 -3.93 -10.33
CA PHE A 147 -18.30 -3.21 -9.29
C PHE A 147 -18.63 -3.68 -7.86
N ALA A 148 -19.90 -3.95 -7.54
CA ALA A 148 -20.31 -4.28 -6.17
C ALA A 148 -20.11 -5.76 -5.81
N ALA A 149 -20.19 -6.66 -6.80
CA ALA A 149 -19.96 -8.08 -6.61
C ALA A 149 -18.46 -8.40 -6.54
N LEU A 150 -17.61 -7.70 -7.30
CA LEU A 150 -16.17 -7.94 -7.30
C LEU A 150 -15.48 -7.34 -6.06
N LEU A 151 -15.88 -6.15 -5.60
CA LEU A 151 -15.34 -5.54 -4.38
C LEU A 151 -15.63 -6.35 -3.09
N ALA A 152 -16.66 -7.20 -3.12
CA ALA A 152 -17.00 -8.11 -2.01
C ALA A 152 -16.15 -9.40 -1.99
N GLY A 153 -15.51 -9.76 -3.11
CA GLY A 153 -14.59 -10.90 -3.22
C GLY A 153 -13.12 -10.52 -2.98
N ILE A 154 -12.83 -9.23 -2.75
CA ILE A 154 -11.51 -8.73 -2.42
C ILE A 154 -11.16 -9.24 -1.03
N GLY A 155 -10.09 -10.04 -0.94
CA GLY A 155 -9.43 -10.46 0.29
C GLY A 155 -8.89 -9.26 1.06
N LEU A 156 -9.81 -8.48 1.60
CA LEU A 156 -9.58 -7.28 2.38
C LEU A 156 -9.15 -7.61 3.82
N GLY A 157 -8.93 -8.90 4.16
CA GLY A 157 -8.67 -9.38 5.51
C GLY A 157 -7.50 -8.68 6.22
N TRP A 158 -6.48 -8.24 5.48
CA TRP A 158 -5.34 -7.51 6.04
C TRP A 158 -5.62 -6.02 6.32
N LEU A 159 -6.57 -5.40 5.61
CA LEU A 159 -7.01 -4.02 5.85
C LEU A 159 -7.96 -3.90 7.05
N PHE A 160 -8.40 -5.03 7.63
CA PHE A 160 -9.43 -5.07 8.68
C PHE A 160 -9.00 -5.53 10.06
N GLY A 161 -7.78 -6.04 10.24
CA GLY A 161 -7.33 -6.49 11.57
C GLY A 161 -8.20 -7.65 12.08
N GLY A 162 -7.68 -8.86 11.98
CA GLY A 162 -8.16 -9.95 12.83
C GLY A 162 -7.70 -9.70 14.26
N ASP A 163 -8.39 -8.85 15.00
CA ASP A 163 -8.54 -9.01 16.44
C ASP A 163 -9.86 -9.77 16.64
N ASP A 164 -9.78 -11.10 16.60
CA ASP A 164 -10.77 -11.96 17.24
C ASP A 164 -10.39 -12.05 18.72
N ASP A 165 -11.12 -11.32 19.57
CA ASP A 165 -11.29 -11.59 21.00
C ASP A 165 -12.79 -11.60 21.33
#